data_AF-A0A845GD41-F1
#
_entry.id   AF-A0A845GD41-F1
#
_cell.length_a   1.000
_cell.length_b   1.000
_cell.length_c   1.000
_cell.angle_alpha   90.00
_cell.angle_beta   90.00
_cell.angle_gamma   90.00
#
_symmetry.space_group_name_H-M   'P 1'
#
loop_
_entity.id
_entity.type
_entity.pdbx_description
1 polymer ?
#
loop_
_entity_poly.entity_id
_entity_poly.type
_entity_poly.pdbx_seq_one_letter_code
_entity_poly.pdbx_strand_id
1 'polypeptide(L)'
;MLFITYGVHRERKARSLPDCDDDRVLASIDKMMRGSEQERAAILGHGNARSGIPAVSGIRLISQYESPAIRACAGTLTFGRVKRPFGFILESKGDEGAYGLAGGVPAIIEERLEQWDRKRHFSHRHYTPDPMGTPALRKAFFAGVGQLADGQRERDAIQDLLPAATCNQAWRHVGLYRCRMLVERDDPALAAAGLPASTLLDSEFSFQRDDSGQAWRPAPGFAEDFRRAVQAARTD
;
A
#
# COMPACT_ATOMS: atom_id res chain seq x y z
N MET A 1 -34.03 35.93 -35.24
CA MET A 1 -32.79 35.41 -35.84
C MET A 1 -32.12 34.54 -34.77
N LEU A 2 -32.13 33.22 -34.98
CA LEU A 2 -31.68 32.23 -33.99
C LEU A 2 -30.18 31.99 -34.21
N PHE A 3 -29.32 32.45 -33.30
CA PHE A 3 -27.88 32.16 -33.37
C PHE A 3 -27.65 30.83 -32.66
N ILE A 4 -27.53 29.75 -33.44
CA ILE A 4 -27.00 28.48 -32.97
C ILE A 4 -25.48 28.61 -32.98
N THR A 5 -24.89 28.95 -31.83
CA THR A 5 -23.46 28.75 -31.63
C THR A 5 -23.23 27.26 -31.42
N TYR A 6 -22.59 26.62 -32.40
CA TYR A 6 -21.98 25.31 -32.21
C TYR A 6 -20.86 25.50 -31.18
N GLY A 7 -21.19 25.28 -29.91
CA GLY A 7 -20.19 25.07 -28.88
C GLY A 7 -19.36 23.88 -29.34
N VAL A 8 -18.11 24.14 -29.74
CA VAL A 8 -17.10 23.10 -29.92
C VAL A 8 -17.10 22.34 -28.59
N HIS A 9 -17.70 21.16 -28.57
CA HIS A 9 -17.39 20.14 -27.60
C HIS A 9 -15.89 19.86 -27.81
N ARG A 10 -15.04 20.65 -27.15
CA ARG A 10 -13.73 20.18 -26.74
C ARG A 10 -14.07 19.02 -25.83
N GLU A 11 -14.16 17.83 -26.42
CA GLU A 11 -13.79 16.61 -25.73
C GLU A 11 -12.53 16.97 -24.96
N ARG A 12 -12.66 17.13 -23.64
CA ARG A 12 -11.49 17.19 -22.79
C ARG A 12 -10.86 15.83 -23.01
N LYS A 13 -9.89 15.73 -23.94
CA LYS A 13 -9.00 14.59 -24.03
C LYS A 13 -8.62 14.30 -22.58
N ALA A 14 -9.05 13.15 -22.07
CA ALA A 14 -8.64 12.72 -20.75
C ALA A 14 -7.13 12.95 -20.70
N ARG A 15 -6.68 13.74 -19.73
CA ARG A 15 -5.27 14.07 -19.53
C ARG A 15 -4.54 12.72 -19.39
N SER A 16 -4.01 12.19 -20.48
CA SER A 16 -3.60 10.79 -20.54
C SER A 16 -2.32 10.68 -19.74
N LEU A 17 -2.35 9.86 -18.70
CA LEU A 17 -1.13 9.48 -18.01
C LEU A 17 -0.18 8.79 -19.00
N PRO A 18 1.15 8.96 -18.83
CA PRO A 18 2.14 8.17 -19.57
C PRO A 18 2.03 6.70 -19.18
N ASP A 19 2.27 5.81 -20.14
CA ASP A 19 2.27 4.36 -19.89
C ASP A 19 3.35 3.98 -18.87
N CYS A 20 3.20 2.82 -18.23
CA CYS A 20 4.06 2.42 -17.12
C CYS A 20 5.55 2.34 -17.50
N ASP A 21 5.83 2.02 -18.76
CA ASP A 21 7.15 1.87 -19.37
C ASP A 21 7.56 3.07 -20.25
N ASP A 22 6.81 4.17 -20.21
CA ASP A 22 7.18 5.42 -20.90
C ASP A 22 8.54 5.93 -20.41
N ASP A 23 9.41 6.35 -21.33
CA ASP A 23 10.77 6.83 -21.03
C ASP A 23 10.79 7.93 -19.95
N ARG A 24 9.78 8.79 -19.90
CA ARG A 24 9.68 9.85 -18.88
C ARG A 24 9.40 9.29 -17.50
N VAL A 25 8.62 8.22 -17.42
CA VAL A 25 8.33 7.52 -16.16
C VAL A 25 9.59 6.80 -15.68
N LEU A 26 10.27 6.09 -16.58
CA LEU A 26 11.54 5.42 -16.29
C LEU A 26 12.62 6.42 -15.82
N ALA A 27 12.75 7.56 -16.50
CA ALA A 27 13.67 8.63 -16.12
C ALA A 27 13.33 9.26 -14.77
N SER A 28 12.04 9.45 -14.46
CA SER A 28 11.58 9.90 -13.15
C SER A 28 11.96 8.92 -12.04
N ILE A 29 11.71 7.62 -12.26
CA ILE A 29 12.08 6.55 -11.32
C ILE A 29 13.59 6.54 -11.09
N ASP A 30 14.40 6.52 -12.15
CA ASP A 30 15.86 6.53 -12.06
C ASP A 30 16.37 7.79 -11.33
N LYS A 31 15.82 8.97 -11.63
CA LYS A 31 16.15 10.22 -10.96
C LYS A 31 15.87 10.16 -9.46
N MET A 32 14.70 9.70 -9.05
CA MET A 32 14.34 9.59 -7.63
C MET A 32 15.18 8.53 -6.91
N MET A 33 15.54 7.44 -7.60
CA MET A 33 16.46 6.41 -7.10
C MET A 33 17.89 6.89 -6.89
N ARG A 34 18.35 7.84 -7.71
CA ARG A 34 19.66 8.49 -7.57
C ARG A 34 19.62 9.76 -6.71
N GLY A 35 18.43 10.19 -6.32
CA GLY A 35 18.18 11.40 -5.55
C GLY A 35 18.63 11.31 -4.09
N SER A 36 18.19 12.28 -3.32
CA SER A 36 18.36 12.35 -1.87
C SER A 36 17.76 11.13 -1.15
N GLU A 37 18.13 10.91 0.11
CA GLU A 37 17.53 9.84 0.92
C GLU A 37 16.01 9.97 1.01
N GLN A 38 15.49 11.19 1.07
CA GLN A 38 14.05 11.46 1.12
C GLN A 38 13.35 11.09 -0.19
N GLU A 39 13.92 11.44 -1.34
CA GLU A 39 13.38 11.07 -2.66
C GLU A 39 13.41 9.55 -2.87
N ARG A 40 14.51 8.91 -2.44
CA ARG A 40 14.62 7.45 -2.47
C ARG A 40 13.59 6.79 -1.57
N ALA A 41 13.41 7.30 -0.35
CA ALA A 41 12.43 6.76 0.60
C ALA A 41 10.99 6.89 0.10
N ALA A 42 10.67 7.96 -0.66
CA ALA A 42 9.35 8.16 -1.26
C ALA A 42 8.96 7.09 -2.30
N ILE A 43 9.94 6.38 -2.87
CA ILE A 43 9.71 5.27 -3.80
C ILE A 43 9.93 3.91 -3.15
N LEU A 44 10.99 3.79 -2.35
CA LEU A 44 11.54 2.52 -1.89
C LEU A 44 11.05 2.13 -0.49
N GLY A 45 10.48 3.07 0.27
CA GLY A 45 10.36 2.98 1.72
C GLY A 45 11.68 3.31 2.43
N HIS A 46 11.66 3.42 3.76
CA HIS A 46 12.86 3.66 4.57
C HIS A 46 13.82 2.45 4.57
N GLY A 47 15.05 2.62 5.09
CA GLY A 47 15.99 1.51 5.32
C GLY A 47 16.85 1.05 4.12
N ASN A 48 16.57 1.47 2.89
CA ASN A 48 17.22 0.97 1.68
C ASN A 48 18.53 1.69 1.26
N ALA A 49 19.07 2.56 2.11
CA ALA A 49 20.17 3.48 1.76
C ALA A 49 21.53 2.79 1.46
N ARG A 50 21.70 1.50 1.75
CA ARG A 50 23.01 0.82 1.73
C ARG A 50 23.24 -0.16 0.57
N SER A 51 22.28 -0.34 -0.33
CA SER A 51 22.28 -1.50 -1.25
C SER A 51 22.76 -1.20 -2.69
N GLY A 52 23.41 -0.05 -2.92
CA GLY A 52 23.81 0.40 -4.26
C GLY A 52 22.66 1.08 -5.02
N ILE A 53 22.91 1.48 -6.27
CA ILE A 53 21.89 2.14 -7.11
C ILE A 53 20.88 1.07 -7.57
N PRO A 54 19.59 1.20 -7.19
CA PRO A 54 18.58 0.27 -7.66
C PRO A 54 18.33 0.37 -9.16
N ALA A 55 17.91 -0.73 -9.75
CA ALA A 55 17.35 -0.77 -11.10
C ALA A 55 15.95 -1.37 -11.08
N VAL A 56 15.04 -0.85 -11.91
CA VAL A 56 13.70 -1.42 -12.11
C VAL A 56 13.65 -2.13 -13.46
N SER A 57 13.00 -3.28 -13.49
CA SER A 57 12.80 -4.07 -14.71
C SER A 57 11.43 -4.74 -14.71
N GLY A 58 11.00 -5.21 -15.89
CA GLY A 58 9.75 -5.96 -16.04
C GLY A 58 8.51 -5.16 -15.64
N ILE A 59 8.50 -3.86 -15.94
CA ILE A 59 7.39 -2.98 -15.59
C ILE A 59 6.16 -3.34 -16.42
N ARG A 60 5.01 -3.43 -15.75
CA ARG A 60 3.71 -3.73 -16.35
C ARG A 60 2.60 -2.96 -15.66
N LEU A 61 1.50 -2.74 -16.36
CA LEU A 61 0.26 -2.25 -15.80
C LEU A 61 -0.37 -3.29 -14.85
N ILE A 62 -0.90 -2.85 -13.71
CA ILE A 62 -1.72 -3.67 -12.82
C ILE A 62 -3.16 -3.18 -12.71
N SER A 63 -3.38 -1.86 -12.73
CA SER A 63 -4.72 -1.27 -12.71
C SER A 63 -4.72 0.13 -13.31
N GLN A 64 -5.84 0.56 -13.89
CA GLN A 64 -6.01 1.93 -14.38
C GLN A 64 -7.44 2.44 -14.19
N TYR A 65 -7.56 3.76 -14.01
CA TYR A 65 -8.82 4.48 -13.90
C TYR A 65 -8.71 5.80 -14.66
N GLU A 66 -9.79 6.21 -15.33
CA GLU A 66 -9.77 7.40 -16.18
C GLU A 66 -10.19 8.69 -15.46
N SER A 67 -11.00 8.58 -14.41
CA SER A 67 -11.53 9.73 -13.68
C SER A 67 -11.71 9.42 -12.19
N PRO A 68 -10.83 9.94 -11.31
CA PRO A 68 -9.54 10.56 -11.61
C PRO A 68 -8.62 9.64 -12.42
N ALA A 69 -7.77 10.25 -13.25
CA ALA A 69 -6.77 9.54 -14.02
C ALA A 69 -5.69 8.99 -13.08
N ILE A 70 -5.70 7.67 -12.88
CA ILE A 70 -4.77 6.93 -12.02
C ILE A 70 -4.28 5.71 -12.80
N ARG A 71 -2.98 5.45 -12.76
CA ARG A 71 -2.39 4.24 -13.33
C ARG A 71 -1.46 3.61 -12.30
N ALA A 72 -1.72 2.36 -11.94
CA ALA A 72 -0.85 1.58 -11.08
C ALA A 72 -0.06 0.58 -11.89
N CYS A 73 1.22 0.50 -11.56
CA CYS A 73 2.20 -0.31 -12.26
C CYS A 73 2.96 -1.17 -11.26
N ALA A 74 3.45 -2.31 -11.72
CA ALA A 74 4.32 -3.19 -10.96
C ALA A 74 5.54 -3.58 -11.79
N GLY A 75 6.65 -3.82 -11.12
CA GLY A 75 7.89 -4.31 -11.70
C GLY A 75 8.74 -5.00 -10.64
N THR A 76 9.98 -5.26 -11.01
CA THR A 76 10.99 -5.84 -10.11
C THR A 76 12.09 -4.84 -9.88
N LEU A 77 12.30 -4.50 -8.62
CA LEU A 77 13.39 -3.67 -8.15
C LEU A 77 14.58 -4.54 -7.77
N THR A 78 15.74 -4.20 -8.32
CA THR A 78 16.98 -4.94 -8.13
C THR A 78 18.03 -4.07 -7.46
N PHE A 79 18.61 -4.53 -6.36
CA PHE A 79 19.75 -3.92 -5.69
C PHE A 79 20.90 -4.94 -5.62
N GLY A 80 21.91 -4.79 -6.48
CA GLY A 80 22.95 -5.81 -6.60
C GLY A 80 22.36 -7.17 -6.98
N ARG A 81 22.38 -8.13 -6.04
CA ARG A 81 21.80 -9.48 -6.21
C ARG A 81 20.38 -9.63 -5.65
N VAL A 82 19.89 -8.62 -4.94
CA VAL A 82 18.59 -8.63 -4.28
C VAL A 82 17.52 -8.22 -5.29
N LYS A 83 16.43 -8.98 -5.39
CA LYS A 83 15.24 -8.62 -6.18
C LYS A 83 14.03 -8.53 -5.25
N ARG A 84 13.18 -7.53 -5.45
CA ARG A 84 11.90 -7.41 -4.73
C ARG A 84 10.78 -6.88 -5.64
N PRO A 85 9.52 -7.21 -5.36
CA PRO A 85 8.37 -6.56 -5.98
C PRO A 85 8.44 -5.05 -5.74
N PHE A 86 8.17 -4.29 -6.79
CA PHE A 86 8.10 -2.84 -6.74
C PHE A 86 6.85 -2.37 -7.46
N GLY A 87 6.04 -1.58 -6.78
CA GLY A 87 4.85 -0.97 -7.34
C GLY A 87 4.96 0.54 -7.30
N PHE A 88 4.25 1.19 -8.22
CA PHE A 88 4.11 2.64 -8.19
C PHE A 88 2.77 3.06 -8.79
N ILE A 89 2.29 4.21 -8.34
CA ILE A 89 1.08 4.86 -8.83
C ILE A 89 1.48 6.14 -9.55
N LEU A 90 0.92 6.33 -10.73
CA LEU A 90 0.90 7.58 -11.47
C LEU A 90 -0.46 8.25 -11.28
N GLU A 91 -0.46 9.50 -10.84
CA GLU A 91 -1.68 10.29 -10.66
C GLU A 91 -1.59 11.58 -11.46
N SER A 92 -2.64 11.92 -12.21
CA SER A 92 -2.63 13.17 -12.96
C SER A 92 -2.63 14.37 -12.02
N LYS A 93 -1.73 15.34 -12.24
CA LYS A 93 -1.72 16.60 -11.49
C LYS A 93 -2.65 17.67 -12.06
N GLY A 94 -3.37 17.34 -13.13
CA GLY A 94 -4.30 18.27 -13.76
C GLY A 94 -3.65 19.25 -14.76
N ASP A 95 -2.33 19.25 -14.91
CA ASP A 95 -1.68 19.91 -16.04
C ASP A 95 -1.41 18.89 -17.17
N GLU A 96 -1.24 19.36 -18.40
CA GLU A 96 -0.99 18.49 -19.55
C GLU A 96 0.34 17.76 -19.38
N GLY A 97 0.29 16.43 -19.33
CA GLY A 97 1.47 15.58 -19.16
C GLY A 97 2.11 15.59 -17.76
N ALA A 98 1.62 16.39 -16.81
CA ALA A 98 2.12 16.41 -15.44
C ALA A 98 1.48 15.28 -14.61
N TYR A 99 2.33 14.51 -13.94
CA TYR A 99 1.91 13.41 -13.07
C TYR A 99 2.70 13.42 -11.76
N GLY A 100 2.06 12.93 -10.70
CA GLY A 100 2.74 12.50 -9.47
C GLY A 100 3.12 11.04 -9.58
N LEU A 101 4.22 10.66 -8.95
CA LEU A 101 4.65 9.27 -8.81
C LEU A 101 4.83 8.97 -7.32
N ALA A 102 4.22 7.89 -6.84
CA ALA A 102 4.41 7.37 -5.49
C ALA A 102 4.72 5.87 -5.56
N GLY A 103 5.77 5.42 -4.87
CA GLY A 103 6.12 4.00 -4.81
C GLY A 103 5.39 3.25 -3.70
N GLY A 104 5.52 1.93 -3.71
CA GLY A 104 5.02 1.04 -2.67
C GLY A 104 5.10 -0.43 -3.06
N VAL A 105 4.49 -1.31 -2.26
CA VAL A 105 4.36 -2.73 -2.59
C VAL A 105 3.17 -2.94 -3.54
N PRO A 106 3.34 -3.69 -4.65
CA PRO A 106 2.27 -3.92 -5.63
C PRO A 106 0.96 -4.41 -5.01
N ALA A 107 1.01 -5.40 -4.11
CA ALA A 107 -0.18 -5.95 -3.46
C ALA A 107 -0.95 -4.91 -2.63
N ILE A 108 -0.24 -4.02 -1.93
CA ILE A 108 -0.84 -2.92 -1.14
C ILE A 108 -1.50 -1.89 -2.08
N ILE A 109 -0.83 -1.57 -3.19
CA ILE A 109 -1.35 -0.63 -4.19
C ILE A 109 -2.61 -1.18 -4.86
N GLU A 110 -2.58 -2.43 -5.31
CA GLU A 110 -3.68 -3.11 -5.97
C GLU A 110 -4.92 -3.14 -5.08
N GLU A 111 -4.77 -3.65 -3.85
CA GLU A 111 -5.88 -3.71 -2.89
C GLU A 111 -6.44 -2.32 -2.54
N ARG A 112 -5.58 -1.31 -2.37
CA ARG A 112 -6.04 0.07 -2.12
C ARG A 112 -6.90 0.60 -3.26
N LEU A 113 -6.51 0.33 -4.49
CA LEU A 113 -7.24 0.76 -5.67
C LEU A 113 -8.55 0.01 -5.86
N GLU A 114 -8.56 -1.30 -5.63
CA GLU A 114 -9.80 -2.07 -5.63
C GLU A 114 -10.79 -1.60 -4.56
N GLN A 115 -10.31 -1.30 -3.34
CA GLN A 115 -11.17 -0.75 -2.29
C GLN A 115 -11.76 0.61 -2.68
N TRP A 116 -10.96 1.43 -3.35
CA TRP A 116 -11.42 2.72 -3.85
C TRP A 116 -12.47 2.55 -4.95
N ASP A 117 -12.28 1.62 -5.89
CA ASP A 117 -13.22 1.32 -6.96
C ASP A 117 -14.55 0.76 -6.43
N ARG A 118 -14.48 -0.21 -5.51
CA ARG A 118 -15.66 -0.74 -4.80
C ARG A 118 -16.45 0.38 -4.13
N LYS A 119 -15.79 1.32 -3.44
CA LYS A 119 -16.46 2.46 -2.80
C LYS A 119 -17.13 3.41 -3.79
N ARG A 120 -16.59 3.55 -5.00
CA ARG A 120 -17.21 4.35 -6.07
C ARG A 120 -18.42 3.67 -6.70
N HIS A 121 -18.33 2.37 -6.94
CA HIS A 121 -19.36 1.61 -7.65
C HIS A 121 -20.54 1.23 -6.75
N PHE A 122 -20.29 0.92 -5.48
CA PHE A 122 -21.34 0.64 -4.52
C PHE A 122 -21.79 1.92 -3.83
N SER A 123 -22.83 2.55 -4.38
CA SER A 123 -23.62 3.55 -3.63
C SER A 123 -24.14 2.92 -2.32
N HIS A 124 -24.29 3.73 -1.28
CA HIS A 124 -24.52 3.40 0.14
C HIS A 124 -25.53 2.28 0.51
N ARG A 125 -26.28 1.67 -0.42
CA ARG A 125 -27.29 0.63 -0.15
C ARG A 125 -26.74 -0.78 0.06
N HIS A 126 -25.55 -1.12 -0.45
CA HIS A 126 -24.98 -2.48 -0.33
C HIS A 126 -23.58 -2.52 0.27
N TYR A 127 -23.00 -1.36 0.61
CA TYR A 127 -21.73 -1.32 1.31
C TYR A 127 -21.96 -1.49 2.81
N THR A 128 -21.64 -2.66 3.34
CA THR A 128 -21.48 -2.84 4.79
C THR A 128 -20.11 -2.27 5.16
N PRO A 129 -20.03 -1.13 5.87
CA PRO A 129 -18.76 -0.59 6.29
C PRO A 129 -18.04 -1.58 7.19
N ASP A 130 -16.72 -1.63 7.08
CA ASP A 130 -15.89 -2.36 8.03
C ASP A 130 -16.26 -1.92 9.46
N PRO A 131 -16.57 -2.86 10.37
CA PRO A 131 -17.06 -2.54 11.71
C PRO A 131 -16.04 -1.71 12.51
N MET A 132 -14.75 -1.84 12.18
CA MET A 132 -13.67 -1.09 12.80
C MET A 132 -13.39 0.21 12.06
N GLY A 133 -13.41 0.14 10.73
CA GLY A 133 -12.93 1.22 9.87
C GLY A 133 -11.41 1.37 9.92
N THR A 134 -10.83 1.81 8.80
CA THR A 134 -9.36 1.87 8.62
C THR A 134 -8.63 2.67 9.71
N PRO A 135 -9.09 3.85 10.16
CA PRO A 135 -8.36 4.61 11.19
C PRO A 135 -8.26 3.88 12.53
N ALA A 136 -9.36 3.26 12.99
CA ALA A 136 -9.35 2.54 14.26
C ALA A 136 -8.55 1.24 14.16
N LEU A 137 -8.60 0.56 13.01
CA LEU A 137 -7.79 -0.63 12.72
C LEU A 137 -6.29 -0.33 12.73
N ARG A 138 -5.85 0.73 12.03
CA ARG A 138 -4.45 1.17 12.08
C ARG A 138 -4.03 1.49 13.51
N LYS A 139 -4.87 2.23 14.26
CA LYS A 139 -4.59 2.56 15.66
C LYS A 139 -4.45 1.30 16.53
N ALA A 140 -5.38 0.35 16.42
CA ALA A 140 -5.36 -0.88 17.20
C ALA A 140 -4.18 -1.78 16.82
N PHE A 141 -3.84 -1.87 15.54
CA PHE A 141 -2.67 -2.60 15.05
C PHE A 141 -1.39 -2.04 15.65
N PHE A 142 -1.16 -0.73 15.54
CA PHE A 142 0.04 -0.11 16.12
C PHE A 142 0.06 -0.18 17.65
N ALA A 143 -1.09 -0.17 18.32
CA ALA A 143 -1.16 -0.43 19.75
C ALA A 143 -0.71 -1.86 20.10
N GLY A 144 -1.11 -2.86 19.30
CA GLY A 144 -0.65 -4.24 19.45
C GLY A 144 0.84 -4.39 19.20
N VAL A 145 1.38 -3.78 18.14
CA VAL A 145 2.82 -3.79 17.87
C VAL A 145 3.59 -3.11 19.02
N GLY A 146 3.07 -2.00 19.56
CA GLY A 146 3.68 -1.30 20.69
C GLY A 146 3.74 -2.12 21.99
N GLN A 147 2.97 -3.20 22.12
CA GLN A 147 2.99 -4.10 23.28
C GLN A 147 4.01 -5.25 23.15
N LEU A 148 4.67 -5.40 21.99
CA LEU A 148 5.73 -6.38 21.79
C LEU A 148 7.00 -5.99 22.57
N ALA A 149 7.87 -6.97 22.86
CA ALA A 149 9.12 -6.75 23.57
C ALA A 149 10.02 -5.67 22.91
N ASP A 150 10.06 -5.65 21.56
CA ASP A 150 10.75 -4.65 20.74
C ASP A 150 9.75 -3.70 20.04
N GLY A 151 8.62 -3.41 20.67
CA GLY A 151 7.47 -2.78 20.02
C GLY A 151 7.77 -1.47 19.31
N GLN A 152 8.62 -0.61 19.87
CA GLN A 152 8.98 0.65 19.21
C GLN A 152 9.76 0.39 17.90
N ARG A 153 10.74 -0.52 17.92
CA ARG A 153 11.50 -0.91 16.73
C ARG A 153 10.60 -1.53 15.67
N GLU A 154 9.68 -2.39 16.07
CA GLU A 154 8.73 -3.02 15.14
C GLU A 154 7.77 -1.99 14.53
N ARG A 155 7.36 -0.97 15.30
CA ARG A 155 6.54 0.14 14.77
C ARG A 155 7.31 0.95 13.73
N ASP A 156 8.57 1.26 14.01
CA ASP A 156 9.42 2.05 13.11
C ASP A 156 9.78 1.28 11.83
N ALA A 157 9.74 -0.05 11.87
CA ALA A 157 9.98 -0.91 10.72
C ALA A 157 8.77 -1.03 9.77
N ILE A 158 7.55 -0.68 10.21
CA ILE A 158 6.35 -0.77 9.37
C ILE A 158 6.27 0.44 8.45
N GLN A 159 6.34 0.20 7.14
CA GLN A 159 6.34 1.23 6.10
C GLN A 159 4.91 1.60 5.69
N ASP A 160 4.08 0.60 5.43
CA ASP A 160 2.67 0.80 5.10
C ASP A 160 1.83 -0.40 5.54
N LEU A 161 0.53 -0.19 5.70
CA LEU A 161 -0.41 -1.27 5.97
C LEU A 161 -1.83 -0.93 5.55
N LEU A 162 -2.60 -1.95 5.16
CA LEU A 162 -4.02 -1.82 4.93
C LEU A 162 -4.75 -3.13 5.24
N PRO A 163 -6.06 -3.07 5.56
CA PRO A 163 -6.90 -4.26 5.51
C PRO A 163 -6.96 -4.80 4.08
N ALA A 164 -6.86 -6.11 3.91
CA ALA A 164 -7.05 -6.81 2.63
C ALA A 164 -8.50 -7.27 2.42
N ALA A 165 -9.30 -7.26 3.48
CA ALA A 165 -10.69 -7.69 3.46
C ALA A 165 -11.43 -7.03 4.64
N THR A 166 -12.75 -7.11 4.61
CA THR A 166 -13.59 -6.72 5.74
C THR A 166 -13.24 -7.54 6.98
N CYS A 167 -13.07 -6.87 8.12
CA CYS A 167 -12.91 -7.54 9.40
C CYS A 167 -14.13 -8.40 9.75
N ASN A 168 -13.92 -9.69 10.01
CA ASN A 168 -14.97 -10.63 10.36
C ASN A 168 -15.01 -10.86 11.87
N GLN A 169 -16.21 -10.92 12.44
CA GLN A 169 -16.35 -11.34 13.82
C GLN A 169 -16.02 -12.84 13.94
N ALA A 170 -15.22 -13.20 14.94
CA ALA A 170 -14.90 -14.60 15.21
C ALA A 170 -16.17 -15.33 15.68
N TRP A 171 -16.55 -16.41 14.97
CA TRP A 171 -17.83 -17.11 15.12
C TRP A 171 -18.18 -17.44 16.59
N ARG A 172 -17.19 -17.73 17.45
CA ARG A 172 -17.41 -18.17 18.84
C ARG A 172 -17.14 -17.12 19.92
N HIS A 173 -16.70 -15.92 19.56
CA HIS A 173 -16.27 -14.91 20.52
C HIS A 173 -16.89 -13.55 20.19
N VAL A 174 -17.94 -13.19 20.93
CA VAL A 174 -18.57 -11.88 20.81
C VAL A 174 -17.55 -10.79 21.11
N GLY A 175 -17.46 -9.80 20.23
CA GLY A 175 -16.52 -8.69 20.38
C GLY A 175 -15.09 -8.97 19.88
N LEU A 176 -14.77 -10.21 19.46
CA LEU A 176 -13.49 -10.55 18.84
C LEU A 176 -13.62 -10.54 17.31
N TYR A 177 -12.68 -9.89 16.63
CA TYR A 177 -12.65 -9.72 15.19
C TYR A 177 -11.31 -10.19 14.62
N ARG A 178 -11.35 -10.81 13.45
CA ARG A 178 -10.20 -11.21 12.64
C ARG A 178 -10.20 -10.33 11.39
N CYS A 179 -9.09 -9.65 11.16
CA CYS A 179 -8.90 -8.81 9.99
C CYS A 179 -7.67 -9.32 9.22
N ARG A 180 -7.84 -9.71 7.96
CA ARG A 180 -6.71 -9.94 7.06
C ARG A 180 -6.08 -8.60 6.72
N MET A 181 -4.77 -8.48 6.94
CA MET A 181 -4.00 -7.27 6.74
C MET A 181 -2.85 -7.55 5.78
N LEU A 182 -2.55 -6.57 4.94
CA LEU A 182 -1.28 -6.43 4.23
C LEU A 182 -0.43 -5.43 4.99
N VAL A 183 0.77 -5.81 5.40
CA VAL A 183 1.70 -4.95 6.15
C VAL A 183 3.07 -5.01 5.49
N GLU A 184 3.53 -3.90 4.92
CA GLU A 184 4.92 -3.76 4.48
C GLU A 184 5.80 -3.43 5.69
N ARG A 185 6.86 -4.22 5.88
CA ARG A 185 7.76 -4.10 7.01
C ARG A 185 9.22 -4.36 6.62
N ASP A 186 10.12 -3.56 7.16
CA ASP A 186 11.55 -3.84 7.14
C ASP A 186 11.92 -4.93 8.16
N ASP A 187 12.63 -5.94 7.68
CA ASP A 187 13.06 -7.10 8.45
C ASP A 187 14.57 -7.04 8.71
N PRO A 188 14.97 -6.71 9.95
CA PRO A 188 16.38 -6.56 10.29
C PRO A 188 17.15 -7.88 10.23
N ALA A 189 16.49 -9.04 10.37
CA ALA A 189 17.15 -10.34 10.27
C ALA A 189 17.51 -10.66 8.82
N LEU A 190 16.60 -10.39 7.88
CA LEU A 190 16.89 -10.50 6.45
C LEU A 190 17.95 -9.47 6.03
N ALA A 191 17.87 -8.23 6.53
CA ALA A 191 18.88 -7.22 6.30
C ALA A 191 20.27 -7.67 6.76
N ALA A 192 20.38 -8.23 7.97
CA ALA A 192 21.63 -8.75 8.52
C ALA A 192 22.18 -9.95 7.73
N ALA A 193 21.31 -10.75 7.12
CA ALA A 193 21.67 -11.85 6.22
C ALA A 193 22.02 -11.39 4.79
N GLY A 194 21.94 -10.08 4.49
CA GLY A 194 22.16 -9.56 3.14
C GLY A 194 21.05 -9.92 2.15
N LEU A 195 19.87 -10.28 2.65
CA LEU A 195 18.67 -10.63 1.91
C LEU A 195 17.77 -9.38 1.74
N PRO A 196 16.78 -9.40 0.82
CA PRO A 196 15.79 -8.32 0.75
C PRO A 196 15.15 -8.11 2.13
N ALA A 197 15.36 -6.92 2.70
CA ALA A 197 14.90 -6.63 4.05
C ALA A 197 13.40 -6.34 4.10
N SER A 198 12.78 -5.85 3.04
CA SER A 198 11.34 -5.59 3.06
C SER A 198 10.54 -6.88 2.88
N THR A 199 9.58 -7.09 3.77
CA THR A 199 8.65 -8.21 3.81
C THR A 199 7.22 -7.70 3.72
N LEU A 200 6.35 -8.48 3.08
CA LEU A 200 4.91 -8.27 3.10
C LEU A 200 4.29 -9.29 4.05
N LEU A 201 3.73 -8.83 5.16
CA LEU A 201 2.92 -9.65 6.02
C LEU A 201 1.50 -9.67 5.46
N ASP A 202 1.10 -10.78 4.86
CA ASP A 202 -0.29 -11.05 4.49
C ASP A 202 -0.86 -12.07 5.48
N SER A 203 -1.54 -11.57 6.52
CA SER A 203 -1.99 -12.41 7.62
C SER A 203 -3.22 -11.85 8.31
N GLU A 204 -3.94 -12.71 9.02
CA GLU A 204 -5.02 -12.30 9.91
C GLU A 204 -4.48 -11.86 11.28
N PHE A 205 -5.05 -10.76 11.78
CA PHE A 205 -4.75 -10.21 13.09
C PHE A 205 -6.03 -10.11 13.92
N SER A 206 -5.91 -10.43 15.21
CA SER A 206 -7.01 -10.40 16.16
C SER A 206 -7.16 -9.06 16.86
N PHE A 207 -8.38 -8.55 16.87
CA PHE A 207 -8.75 -7.33 17.57
C PHE A 207 -9.99 -7.57 18.42
N GLN A 208 -10.12 -6.84 19.51
CA GLN A 208 -11.30 -6.85 20.35
C GLN A 208 -11.89 -5.46 20.45
N ARG A 209 -13.22 -5.42 20.47
CA ARG A 209 -13.97 -4.24 20.89
C ARG A 209 -14.04 -4.25 22.41
N ASP A 210 -13.80 -3.11 23.03
CA ASP A 210 -13.98 -3.00 24.48
C ASP A 210 -15.46 -3.08 24.88
N ASP A 211 -15.70 -3.31 26.17
CA ASP A 211 -17.05 -3.54 26.72
C ASP A 211 -17.99 -2.35 26.49
N SER A 212 -17.43 -1.14 26.28
CA SER A 212 -18.19 0.06 25.96
C SER A 212 -18.63 0.13 24.49
N GLY A 213 -18.08 -0.73 23.63
CA GLY A 213 -18.28 -0.69 22.18
C GLY A 213 -17.60 0.50 21.50
N GLN A 214 -16.86 1.34 22.21
CA GLN A 214 -16.33 2.60 21.67
C GLN A 214 -14.88 2.48 21.21
N ALA A 215 -14.07 1.60 21.82
CA ALA A 215 -12.66 1.48 21.47
C ALA A 215 -12.28 0.09 20.95
N TRP A 216 -11.37 0.10 19.99
CA TRP A 216 -10.73 -1.08 19.43
C TRP A 216 -9.34 -1.26 20.02
N ARG A 217 -9.01 -2.50 20.38
CA ARG A 217 -7.74 -2.88 21.00
C ARG A 217 -7.20 -4.16 20.35
N PRO A 218 -5.88 -4.38 20.37
CA PRO A 218 -5.35 -5.70 20.05
C PRO A 218 -5.97 -6.74 21.00
N ALA A 219 -6.32 -7.91 20.46
CA ALA A 219 -6.75 -9.03 21.30
C ALA A 219 -5.53 -9.75 21.92
N PRO A 220 -5.69 -10.56 22.98
CA PRO A 220 -4.58 -11.29 23.61
C PRO A 220 -3.70 -12.11 22.66
N GLY A 221 -4.26 -12.59 21.54
CA GLY A 221 -3.53 -13.35 20.51
C GLY A 221 -2.69 -12.52 19.54
N PHE A 222 -2.75 -11.18 19.59
CA PHE A 222 -2.12 -10.32 18.59
C PHE A 222 -0.60 -10.54 18.46
N ALA A 223 0.12 -10.66 19.57
CA ALA A 223 1.57 -10.84 19.54
C ALA A 223 1.99 -12.15 18.87
N GLU A 224 1.19 -13.19 19.07
CA GLU A 224 1.37 -14.47 18.41
C GLU A 224 1.05 -14.40 16.92
N ASP A 225 -0.08 -13.76 16.56
CA ASP A 225 -0.46 -13.50 15.17
C ASP A 225 0.67 -12.76 14.42
N PHE A 226 1.23 -11.71 15.01
CA PHE A 226 2.31 -10.92 14.42
C PHE A 226 3.60 -11.72 14.22
N ARG A 227 4.02 -12.49 15.23
CA ARG A 227 5.23 -13.30 15.12
C ARG A 227 5.12 -14.37 14.04
N ARG A 228 3.96 -15.03 13.95
CA ARG A 228 3.70 -16.01 12.88
C ARG A 228 3.74 -15.36 11.51
N ALA A 229 3.14 -14.18 11.36
CA ALA A 229 3.14 -13.45 10.10
C ALA A 229 4.59 -13.09 9.66
N VAL A 230 5.43 -12.63 10.59
CA VAL A 230 6.86 -12.35 10.33
C VAL A 230 7.62 -13.62 9.95
N GLN A 231 7.35 -14.75 10.60
CA GLN A 231 7.99 -16.02 10.27
C GLN A 231 7.59 -16.52 8.88
N ALA A 232 6.29 -16.47 8.55
CA ALA A 232 5.78 -16.88 7.25
C ALA A 232 6.37 -16.02 6.12
N ALA A 233 6.41 -14.70 6.29
CA ALA A 233 6.95 -13.79 5.28
C ALA A 233 8.47 -13.93 5.04
N ARG A 234 9.19 -14.66 5.89
CA ARG A 234 10.62 -15.00 5.69
C ARG A 234 10.83 -16.31 4.94
N THR A 235 9.79 -17.15 4.85
CA THR A 235 9.84 -18.47 4.22
C THR A 235 9.19 -18.52 2.85
N ASP A 236 8.43 -17.48 2.49
CA ASP A 236 7.84 -17.26 1.16
C ASP A 236 8.84 -16.63 0.19
#